data_AF-A0A7Y3BAJ9-F1
#
_entry.id   AF-A0A7Y3BAJ9-F1
#
_cell.length_a   1.000
_cell.length_b   1.000
_cell.length_c   1.000
_cell.angle_alpha   90.00
_cell.angle_beta   90.00
_cell.angle_gamma   90.00
#
_symmetry.space_group_name_H-M   'P 1'
#
loop_
_entity.id
_entity.type
_entity.pdbx_description
1 polymer ?
#
loop_
_entity_poly.entity_id
_entity_poly.type
_entity_poly.pdbx_seq_one_letter_code
_entity_poly.pdbx_strand_id
1 'polypeptide(L)'
;MKTEKDINYKSIVLRAIGLAKTPIIIALVLTPIRFSLELVGLPERAIFIIGLLWLTLGFAIYWGIKLYNEKHAYILLLLSLLIYSPISRFPVAVLWWIDTKWQIGTHYGLYFKNFGQALLNQVGYGSLIQIIPGFILGSITLAIMINRKGVIKKTNILENE
;
A
#
# COMPACT_ATOMS: atom_id res chain seq x y z
N MET A 1 -26.31 -23.48 -4.41
CA MET A 1 -25.83 -23.07 -5.76
C MET A 1 -25.34 -21.63 -5.64
N LYS A 2 -24.02 -21.38 -5.72
CA LYS A 2 -23.49 -20.01 -5.68
C LYS A 2 -23.81 -19.33 -7.01
N THR A 3 -24.36 -18.13 -6.96
CA THR A 3 -24.73 -17.41 -8.19
C THR A 3 -23.48 -16.94 -8.93
N GLU A 4 -23.58 -16.77 -10.25
CA GLU A 4 -22.48 -16.26 -11.11
C GLU A 4 -21.86 -14.95 -10.57
N LYS A 5 -22.68 -14.15 -9.88
CA LYS A 5 -22.30 -12.91 -9.20
C LYS A 5 -21.39 -13.14 -7.98
N ASP A 6 -21.65 -14.19 -7.18
CA ASP A 6 -20.82 -14.57 -6.01
C ASP A 6 -19.44 -15.09 -6.44
N ILE A 7 -19.38 -15.76 -7.59
CA ILE A 7 -18.13 -16.28 -8.17
C ILE A 7 -17.22 -15.13 -8.59
N ASN A 8 -17.79 -14.02 -9.08
CA ASN A 8 -17.06 -12.84 -9.52
C ASN A 8 -16.55 -11.98 -8.35
N TYR A 9 -17.36 -11.73 -7.30
CA TYR A 9 -16.87 -10.96 -6.15
C TYR A 9 -15.76 -11.69 -5.38
N LYS A 10 -15.93 -13.01 -5.17
CA LYS A 10 -14.92 -13.83 -4.50
C LYS A 10 -13.60 -13.83 -5.28
N SER A 11 -13.66 -13.87 -6.61
CA SER A 11 -12.44 -13.84 -7.44
C SER A 11 -11.73 -12.49 -7.38
N ILE A 12 -12.46 -11.37 -7.37
CA ILE A 12 -11.90 -10.01 -7.21
C ILE A 12 -11.19 -9.88 -5.85
N VAL A 13 -11.82 -10.32 -4.76
CA VAL A 13 -11.21 -10.25 -3.42
C VAL A 13 -9.97 -11.13 -3.33
N LEU A 14 -10.01 -12.37 -3.85
CA LEU A 14 -8.83 -13.25 -3.89
C LEU A 14 -7.70 -12.65 -4.71
N ARG A 15 -8.02 -12.00 -5.84
CA ARG A 15 -7.05 -11.29 -6.66
C ARG A 15 -6.42 -10.12 -5.90
N ALA A 16 -7.22 -9.33 -5.18
CA ALA A 16 -6.72 -8.22 -4.35
C ALA A 16 -5.81 -8.72 -3.20
N ILE A 17 -6.17 -9.82 -2.54
CA ILE A 17 -5.30 -10.47 -1.53
C ILE A 17 -3.98 -10.91 -2.18
N GLY A 18 -4.04 -11.54 -3.36
CA GLY A 18 -2.85 -11.96 -4.10
C GLY A 18 -1.93 -10.80 -4.47
N LEU A 19 -2.50 -9.65 -4.83
CA LEU A 19 -1.75 -8.43 -5.11
C LEU A 19 -1.11 -7.87 -3.83
N ALA A 20 -1.86 -7.79 -2.73
CA ALA A 20 -1.41 -7.22 -1.45
C ALA A 20 -0.37 -8.07 -0.73
N LYS A 21 -0.34 -9.40 -0.94
CA LYS A 21 0.56 -10.33 -0.23
C LYS A 21 2.04 -9.93 -0.33
N THR A 22 2.50 -9.59 -1.54
CA THR A 22 3.93 -9.27 -1.74
C THR A 22 4.33 -7.96 -1.05
N PRO A 23 3.59 -6.85 -1.23
CA PRO A 23 3.82 -5.63 -0.47
C PRO A 23 3.76 -5.79 1.05
N ILE A 24 2.85 -6.61 1.56
CA ILE A 24 2.74 -6.89 3.01
C ILE A 24 4.05 -7.51 3.53
N ILE A 25 4.57 -8.51 2.83
CA ILE A 25 5.83 -9.17 3.24
C ILE A 25 6.99 -8.18 3.21
N ILE A 26 7.07 -7.35 2.16
CA ILE A 26 8.12 -6.34 2.03
C ILE A 26 8.00 -5.31 3.17
N ALA A 27 6.80 -4.82 3.47
CA ALA A 27 6.57 -3.90 4.57
C ALA A 27 6.94 -4.49 5.94
N LEU A 28 6.67 -5.78 6.15
CA LEU A 28 7.01 -6.50 7.39
C LEU A 28 8.52 -6.56 7.61
N VAL A 29 9.32 -6.61 6.54
CA VAL A 29 10.80 -6.59 6.61
C VAL A 29 11.32 -5.16 6.67
N LEU A 30 10.72 -4.25 5.89
CA LEU A 30 11.15 -2.85 5.81
C LEU A 30 10.99 -2.11 7.13
N THR A 31 9.93 -2.41 7.88
CA THR A 31 9.63 -1.71 9.13
C THR A 31 10.68 -1.95 10.22
N PRO A 32 11.09 -3.20 10.52
CA PRO A 32 12.22 -3.48 11.41
C PRO A 32 13.53 -2.85 10.92
N ILE A 33 13.83 -2.93 9.61
CA ILE A 33 15.04 -2.30 9.04
C ILE A 33 15.02 -0.80 9.32
N ARG A 34 13.91 -0.14 9.02
CA ARG A 34 13.71 1.29 9.26
C ARG A 34 13.93 1.64 10.74
N PHE A 35 13.36 0.84 11.64
CA PHE A 35 13.53 1.00 13.09
C PHE A 35 15.00 0.81 13.52
N SER A 36 15.70 -0.21 13.01
CA SER A 36 17.11 -0.42 13.32
C SER A 36 18.01 0.70 12.79
N LEU A 37 17.74 1.22 11.59
CA LEU A 37 18.47 2.36 11.04
C LEU A 37 18.31 3.62 11.91
N GLU A 38 17.12 3.81 12.49
CA GLU A 38 16.85 4.88 13.45
C GLU A 38 17.69 4.72 14.73
N LEU A 39 17.77 3.49 15.28
CA LEU A 39 18.58 3.19 16.47
C LEU A 39 20.07 3.46 16.26
N VAL A 40 20.58 3.36 15.02
CA VAL A 40 21.98 3.66 14.67
C VAL A 40 22.21 5.18 14.48
N GLY A 41 21.18 6.00 14.62
CA GLY A 41 21.28 7.46 14.61
C GLY A 41 21.20 8.09 13.21
N LEU A 42 20.64 7.39 12.22
CA LEU A 42 20.43 7.97 10.90
C LEU A 42 19.39 9.11 10.94
N PRO A 43 19.55 10.18 10.13
CA PRO A 43 18.60 11.29 10.11
C PRO A 43 17.20 10.85 9.67
N GLU A 44 16.17 11.33 10.35
CA GLU A 44 14.77 10.99 10.05
C GLU A 44 14.40 11.25 8.58
N ARG A 45 14.90 12.35 7.99
CA ARG A 45 14.72 12.69 6.56
C ARG A 45 15.17 11.57 5.60
N ALA A 46 16.23 10.84 5.94
CA ALA A 46 16.75 9.75 5.12
C ALA A 46 15.90 8.48 5.32
N ILE A 47 15.57 8.18 6.57
CA ILE A 47 14.74 7.04 6.99
C ILE A 47 13.29 7.17 6.47
N PHE A 48 12.79 8.40 6.34
CA PHE A 48 11.45 8.70 5.85
C PHE A 48 11.23 8.24 4.41
N ILE A 49 12.24 8.35 3.54
CA ILE A 49 12.18 7.91 2.13
C ILE A 49 12.02 6.38 2.04
N ILE A 50 12.58 5.66 3.01
CA ILE A 50 12.48 4.20 3.17
C ILE A 50 11.16 3.83 3.91
N GLY A 51 10.26 4.81 4.09
CA GLY A 51 9.02 4.66 4.82
C GLY A 51 7.91 3.95 4.04
N LEU A 52 6.93 3.45 4.81
CA LEU A 52 5.77 2.74 4.29
C LEU A 52 4.91 3.57 3.32
N LEU A 53 4.94 4.91 3.43
CA LEU A 53 4.24 5.79 2.49
C LEU A 53 4.81 5.69 1.08
N TRP A 54 6.12 5.86 0.93
CA TRP A 54 6.80 5.76 -0.37
C TRP A 54 6.66 4.37 -0.97
N LEU A 55 6.74 3.34 -0.13
CA LEU A 55 6.47 1.96 -0.54
C LEU A 55 5.05 1.84 -1.13
N THR A 56 4.04 2.42 -0.47
CA THR A 56 2.66 2.43 -0.99
C THR A 56 2.56 3.15 -2.33
N LEU A 57 3.18 4.32 -2.48
CA LEU A 57 3.15 5.08 -3.73
C LEU A 57 3.78 4.29 -4.88
N GLY A 58 4.93 3.64 -4.64
CA GLY A 58 5.58 2.77 -5.60
C GLY A 58 4.68 1.60 -6.02
N PHE A 59 4.05 0.92 -5.06
CA PHE A 59 3.12 -0.18 -5.37
C PHE A 59 1.85 0.30 -6.06
N ALA A 60 1.33 1.48 -5.73
CA ALA A 60 0.18 2.05 -6.41
C ALA A 60 0.47 2.32 -7.89
N ILE A 61 1.64 2.87 -8.21
CA ILE A 61 2.08 3.03 -9.60
C ILE A 61 2.23 1.66 -10.27
N TYR A 62 2.94 0.74 -9.64
CA TYR A 62 3.15 -0.62 -10.17
C TYR A 62 1.82 -1.33 -10.48
N TRP A 63 0.86 -1.27 -9.55
CA TRP A 63 -0.48 -1.81 -9.76
C TRP A 63 -1.26 -1.06 -10.83
N GLY A 64 -1.13 0.26 -10.92
CA GLY A 64 -1.74 1.02 -12.00
C GLY A 64 -1.22 0.60 -13.38
N ILE A 65 0.06 0.32 -13.52
CA ILE A 65 0.65 -0.24 -14.74
C ILE A 65 0.18 -1.68 -14.98
N LYS A 66 0.08 -2.50 -13.94
CA LYS A 66 -0.24 -3.93 -14.06
C LYS A 66 -1.71 -4.21 -14.35
N LEU A 67 -2.62 -3.42 -13.76
CA LEU A 67 -4.06 -3.69 -13.75
C LEU A 67 -4.82 -2.99 -14.88
N TYR A 68 -4.18 -2.15 -15.70
CA TYR A 68 -4.87 -1.33 -16.71
C TYR A 68 -5.73 -2.11 -17.72
N ASN A 69 -5.48 -3.40 -17.92
CA ASN A 69 -6.25 -4.29 -18.80
C ASN A 69 -7.37 -5.05 -18.09
N GLU A 70 -7.46 -4.99 -16.76
CA GLU A 70 -8.44 -5.72 -15.96
C GLU A 70 -9.79 -4.99 -15.97
N LYS A 71 -10.89 -5.74 -16.10
CA LYS A 71 -12.26 -5.18 -16.14
C LYS A 71 -12.61 -4.31 -14.91
N HIS A 72 -12.05 -4.64 -13.76
CA HIS A 72 -12.31 -3.99 -12.48
C HIS A 72 -11.05 -3.34 -11.89
N ALA A 73 -10.20 -2.76 -12.73
CA ALA A 73 -8.88 -2.23 -12.34
C ALA A 73 -8.90 -1.28 -11.13
N TYR A 74 -9.80 -0.30 -11.10
CA TYR A 74 -9.92 0.66 -9.98
C TYR A 74 -10.36 -0.02 -8.68
N ILE A 75 -11.28 -0.98 -8.76
CA ILE A 75 -11.76 -1.73 -7.59
C ILE A 75 -10.61 -2.61 -7.04
N LEU A 76 -9.88 -3.29 -7.94
CA LEU A 76 -8.72 -4.10 -7.55
C LEU A 76 -7.63 -3.24 -6.91
N LEU A 77 -7.35 -2.05 -7.44
CA LEU A 77 -6.43 -1.10 -6.85
C LEU A 77 -6.86 -0.70 -5.43
N LEU A 78 -8.11 -0.27 -5.26
CA LEU A 78 -8.65 0.15 -3.97
C LEU A 78 -8.64 -0.99 -2.95
N LEU A 79 -9.13 -2.17 -3.32
CA LEU A 79 -9.16 -3.33 -2.42
C LEU A 79 -7.74 -3.78 -2.04
N SER A 80 -6.80 -3.77 -2.98
CA SER A 80 -5.40 -4.12 -2.68
C SER A 80 -4.81 -3.14 -1.67
N LEU A 81 -5.07 -1.84 -1.80
CA LEU A 81 -4.65 -0.81 -0.85
C LEU A 81 -5.33 -0.97 0.52
N LEU A 82 -6.64 -1.24 0.55
CA LEU A 82 -7.41 -1.46 1.78
C LEU A 82 -6.95 -2.69 2.56
N ILE A 83 -6.46 -3.73 1.88
CA ILE A 83 -5.90 -4.93 2.53
C ILE A 83 -4.46 -4.66 2.98
N TYR A 84 -3.62 -4.15 2.09
CA TYR A 84 -2.19 -3.95 2.36
C TYR A 84 -1.96 -2.91 3.46
N SER A 85 -2.61 -1.76 3.39
CA SER A 85 -2.28 -0.59 4.19
C SER A 85 -2.41 -0.84 5.72
N PRO A 86 -3.55 -1.35 6.23
CA PRO A 86 -3.71 -1.71 7.65
C PRO A 86 -2.71 -2.76 8.13
N ILE A 87 -2.48 -3.80 7.33
CA ILE A 87 -1.59 -4.91 7.70
C ILE A 87 -0.12 -4.44 7.72
N SER A 88 0.29 -3.60 6.75
CA SER A 88 1.63 -3.04 6.67
C SER A 88 2.00 -2.15 7.85
N ARG A 89 0.99 -1.54 8.49
CA ARG A 89 1.14 -0.61 9.62
C ARG A 89 1.13 -1.30 10.98
N PHE A 90 0.62 -2.52 11.06
CA PHE A 90 0.58 -3.27 12.31
C PHE A 90 1.97 -3.44 12.98
N PRO A 91 3.05 -3.79 12.24
CA PRO A 91 4.40 -3.88 12.80
C PRO A 91 4.89 -2.57 13.45
N VAL A 92 4.44 -1.41 12.94
CA VAL A 92 4.80 -0.09 13.49
C VAL A 92 4.25 0.06 14.91
N ALA A 93 3.00 -0.36 15.15
CA ALA A 93 2.40 -0.30 16.48
C ALA A 93 3.10 -1.27 17.46
N VAL A 94 3.53 -2.44 16.98
CA VAL A 94 4.30 -3.41 17.78
C VAL A 94 5.68 -2.84 18.15
N LEU A 95 6.39 -2.27 17.18
CA LEU A 95 7.70 -1.65 17.43
C LEU A 95 7.59 -0.43 18.35
N TRP A 96 6.53 0.37 18.21
CA TRP A 96 6.23 1.44 19.16
C TRP A 96 6.05 0.93 20.59
N TRP A 97 5.37 -0.21 20.76
CA TRP A 97 5.17 -0.82 22.09
C TRP A 97 6.48 -1.33 22.68
N ILE A 98 7.32 -1.96 21.86
CA ILE A 98 8.67 -2.39 22.26
C ILE A 98 9.50 -1.16 22.65
N ASP A 99 9.50 -0.13 21.82
CA ASP A 99 10.21 1.11 22.10
C ASP A 99 9.82 1.72 23.46
N THR A 100 8.52 1.84 23.69
CA THR A 100 7.97 2.42 24.93
C THR A 100 8.26 1.56 26.17
N LYS A 101 8.25 0.23 26.02
CA LYS A 101 8.44 -0.69 27.16
C LYS A 101 9.91 -0.83 27.57
N TRP A 102 10.83 -0.78 26.60
CA TRP A 102 12.27 -0.94 26.86
C TRP A 102 13.05 0.39 26.81
N GLN A 103 12.40 1.50 26.49
CA GLN A 103 13.01 2.85 26.40
C GLN A 103 14.23 2.88 25.47
N ILE A 104 14.17 2.11 24.39
CA ILE A 104 15.33 1.85 23.52
C ILE A 104 15.48 2.86 22.37
N GLY A 105 14.50 3.71 22.10
CA GLY A 105 14.50 4.58 20.94
C GLY A 105 14.00 5.99 21.22
N THR A 106 14.06 6.81 20.17
CA THR A 106 14.15 8.27 20.26
C THR A 106 12.95 9.03 19.68
N HIS A 107 12.09 8.40 18.86
CA HIS A 107 10.92 9.07 18.24
C HIS A 107 9.55 8.42 18.51
N TYR A 108 9.48 7.15 18.94
CA TYR A 108 8.19 6.49 19.16
C TYR A 108 7.63 6.78 20.56
N GLY A 109 8.47 6.94 21.57
CA GLY A 109 8.04 7.44 22.87
C GLY A 109 7.56 8.89 22.80
N LEU A 110 6.27 9.12 23.10
CA LEU A 110 5.65 10.32 23.74
C LEU A 110 4.27 10.71 23.20
N TYR A 111 3.79 10.14 22.08
CA TYR A 111 2.51 10.58 21.49
C TYR A 111 1.26 9.81 21.94
N PHE A 112 1.40 8.54 22.37
CA PHE A 112 0.27 7.69 22.75
C PHE A 112 0.32 7.29 24.21
N LYS A 113 -0.86 7.25 24.85
CA LYS A 113 -0.98 6.87 26.26
C LYS A 113 -1.04 5.36 26.47
N ASN A 114 -1.41 4.60 25.44
CA ASN A 114 -1.51 3.13 25.49
C ASN A 114 -1.40 2.50 24.11
N PHE A 115 -1.24 1.18 24.08
CA PHE A 115 -1.13 0.39 22.85
C PHE A 115 -2.36 0.51 21.95
N GLY A 116 -3.57 0.57 22.52
CA GLY A 116 -4.81 0.72 21.74
C GLY A 116 -4.84 2.01 20.92
N GLN A 117 -4.38 3.13 21.49
CA GLN A 117 -4.25 4.41 20.79
C GLN A 117 -3.19 4.35 19.68
N ALA A 118 -2.03 3.76 19.96
CA ALA A 118 -0.98 3.59 18.96
C ALA A 118 -1.45 2.70 17.80
N LEU A 119 -2.13 1.60 18.11
CA LEU A 119 -2.70 0.69 17.12
C LEU A 119 -3.77 1.39 16.27
N LEU A 120 -4.71 2.11 16.90
CA LEU A 120 -5.76 2.84 16.18
C LEU A 120 -5.18 3.93 15.29
N ASN A 121 -4.16 4.66 15.76
CA ASN A 121 -3.50 5.66 14.93
C ASN A 121 -2.81 4.98 13.73
N GLN A 122 -1.98 3.97 13.95
CA GLN A 122 -1.23 3.34 12.86
C GLN A 122 -2.13 2.62 11.85
N VAL A 123 -3.08 1.81 12.33
CA VAL A 123 -3.96 0.98 11.49
C VAL A 123 -5.14 1.78 10.94
N GLY A 124 -5.59 2.83 11.63
CA GLY A 124 -6.65 3.73 11.15
C GLY A 124 -6.08 4.88 10.34
N TYR A 125 -5.58 5.91 11.02
CA TYR A 125 -5.10 7.13 10.39
C TYR A 125 -3.88 6.90 9.48
N GLY A 126 -2.87 6.16 9.96
CA GLY A 126 -1.68 5.80 9.19
C GLY A 126 -2.02 5.05 7.90
N SER A 127 -3.07 4.23 7.93
CA SER A 127 -3.57 3.54 6.75
C SER A 127 -4.25 4.48 5.76
N LEU A 128 -5.05 5.44 6.24
CA LEU A 128 -5.68 6.45 5.38
C LEU A 128 -4.64 7.30 4.66
N ILE A 129 -3.56 7.69 5.36
CA ILE A 129 -2.42 8.43 4.79
C ILE A 129 -1.70 7.62 3.70
N GLN A 130 -1.81 6.29 3.68
CA GLN A 130 -1.30 5.46 2.58
C GLN A 130 -2.35 5.27 1.47
N ILE A 131 -3.59 4.96 1.85
CA ILE A 131 -4.67 4.61 0.92
C ILE A 131 -5.02 5.80 0.04
N ILE A 132 -5.21 7.00 0.61
CA ILE A 132 -5.68 8.17 -0.14
C ILE A 132 -4.69 8.57 -1.23
N PRO A 133 -3.42 8.93 -0.91
CA PRO A 133 -2.48 9.33 -1.96
C PRO A 133 -2.08 8.15 -2.86
N GLY A 134 -2.01 6.93 -2.33
CA GLY A 134 -1.77 5.73 -3.13
C GLY A 134 -2.88 5.50 -4.17
N PHE A 135 -4.15 5.62 -3.76
CA PHE A 135 -5.28 5.44 -4.67
C PHE A 135 -5.33 6.53 -5.73
N ILE A 136 -5.07 7.79 -5.38
CA ILE A 136 -4.99 8.90 -6.33
C ILE A 136 -3.90 8.61 -7.37
N LEU A 137 -2.68 8.33 -6.92
CA LEU A 137 -1.53 8.11 -7.82
C LEU A 137 -1.70 6.87 -8.70
N GLY A 138 -2.18 5.76 -8.12
CA GLY A 138 -2.48 4.54 -8.86
C GLY A 138 -3.61 4.75 -9.88
N SER A 139 -4.63 5.54 -9.55
CA SER A 139 -5.74 5.87 -10.45
C SER A 139 -5.29 6.75 -11.62
N ILE A 140 -4.43 7.74 -11.35
CA ILE A 140 -3.79 8.55 -12.41
C ILE A 140 -3.01 7.63 -13.35
N THR A 141 -2.21 6.72 -12.77
CA THR A 141 -1.43 5.75 -13.56
C THR A 141 -2.32 4.85 -14.41
N LEU A 142 -3.44 4.35 -13.87
CA LEU A 142 -4.44 3.58 -14.61
C LEU A 142 -4.99 4.39 -15.79
N ALA A 143 -5.43 5.62 -15.53
CA ALA A 143 -6.01 6.48 -16.56
C ALA A 143 -5.02 6.73 -17.71
N ILE A 144 -3.74 7.00 -17.40
CA ILE A 144 -2.68 7.16 -18.40
C ILE A 144 -2.51 5.88 -19.22
N MET A 145 -2.42 4.72 -18.58
CA MET A 145 -2.17 3.45 -19.26
C MET A 145 -3.36 3.00 -20.12
N ILE A 146 -4.59 3.21 -19.65
CA ILE A 146 -5.81 2.94 -20.43
C ILE A 146 -5.84 3.83 -21.67
N ASN A 147 -5.57 5.13 -21.51
CA ASN A 147 -5.55 6.07 -22.64
C ASN A 147 -4.47 5.69 -23.68
N ARG A 148 -3.24 5.40 -23.22
CA ARG A 148 -2.15 4.95 -24.10
C ARG A 148 -2.53 3.73 -24.93
N LYS A 149 -3.21 2.74 -24.34
CA LYS A 149 -3.72 1.56 -25.06
C LYS A 149 -4.72 1.93 -26.16
N GLY A 150 -5.65 2.84 -25.85
CA GLY A 150 -6.64 3.33 -26.81
C GLY A 150 -5.99 4.01 -28.01
N VAL A 151 -4.98 4.85 -27.77
CA VAL A 151 -4.21 5.53 -28.81
C VAL A 151 -3.48 4.53 -29.71
N ILE A 152 -2.73 3.58 -29.13
CA ILE A 152 -2.00 2.55 -29.90
C ILE A 152 -2.96 1.73 -30.77
N LYS A 153 -4.11 1.33 -30.23
CA LYS A 153 -5.11 0.58 -30.99
C LYS A 153 -5.63 1.39 -32.18
N LYS A 154 -5.85 2.69 -32.01
CA LYS A 154 -6.32 3.58 -33.08
C LYS A 154 -5.27 3.73 -34.20
N THR A 155 -4.00 3.93 -33.84
CA THR A 155 -2.90 4.03 -34.81
C THR A 155 -2.76 2.75 -35.64
N ASN A 156 -2.79 1.59 -34.99
CA ASN A 156 -2.68 0.31 -35.71
C ASN A 156 -3.85 0.05 -36.67
N ILE A 157 -5.05 0.58 -36.41
CA ILE A 157 -6.18 0.45 -37.34
C ILE A 157 -5.93 1.29 -38.59
N LEU A 158 -5.44 2.52 -38.42
CA LEU A 158 -5.14 3.44 -39.53
C LEU A 158 -3.96 2.98 -40.41
N GLU A 159 -3.00 2.21 -39.87
CA GLU A 159 -1.90 1.64 -40.66
C GLU A 159 -2.30 0.40 -41.47
N ASN A 160 -3.44 -0.23 -41.16
CA ASN A 160 -3.92 -1.45 -41.81
C ASN A 160 -5.10 -1.19 -42.78
N GLU A 161 -5.47 0.08 -43.01
CA GLU A 161 -6.42 0.55 -44.04
C GLU A 161 -5.67 1.08 -45.26
#